data_AF-A0A1C4A1K6-F1
#
_entry.id   AF-A0A1C4A1K6-F1
#
_cell.length_a   1.000
_cell.length_b   1.000
_cell.length_c   1.000
_cell.angle_alpha   90.00
_cell.angle_beta   90.00
_cell.angle_gamma   90.00
#
_symmetry.space_group_name_H-M   'P 1'
#
loop_
_entity.id
_entity.type
_entity.pdbx_description
1 polymer ?
#
loop_
_entity_poly.entity_id
_entity_poly.type
_entity_poly.pdbx_seq_one_letter_code
_entity_poly.pdbx_strand_id
1 'polypeptide(L)'
;MKPVITDVGEFVIHTENVDYLFVPSFLNMTKLGKPDEIVEIFSMLFGEINDGNFASVIECADKILEACCTTDCSVITGYIKGEDELVNVEAVIPVEDKLILSQHLLKHGLIGDVPPKKTSEDADYSNEFHAKKFVYLAVAHLGMRELDAWNMSMTAFQEAMEAKFPANDKDIISQDDYDSAMSYADSVVGLVS
;
A
#
# COMPACT_ATOMS: atom_id res chain seq x y z
N MET A 1 -17.29 14.12 5.52
CA MET A 1 -16.44 13.12 4.87
C MET A 1 -15.16 13.81 4.39
N LYS A 2 -13.99 13.20 4.59
CA LYS A 2 -12.71 13.70 4.02
C LYS A 2 -12.83 13.65 2.48
N PRO A 3 -12.32 14.63 1.72
CA PRO A 3 -12.22 14.52 0.26
C PRO A 3 -11.42 13.28 -0.13
N VAL A 4 -11.91 12.54 -1.13
CA VAL A 4 -11.23 11.37 -1.70
C VAL A 4 -10.23 11.84 -2.75
N ILE A 5 -8.99 11.41 -2.63
CA ILE A 5 -7.93 11.76 -3.60
C ILE A 5 -7.67 10.55 -4.50
N THR A 6 -8.42 10.45 -5.58
CA THR A 6 -8.36 9.29 -6.49
C THR A 6 -7.02 9.13 -7.19
N ASP A 7 -6.33 10.24 -7.46
CA ASP A 7 -5.03 10.22 -8.15
C ASP A 7 -3.94 9.49 -7.34
N VAL A 8 -4.08 9.45 -6.01
CA VAL A 8 -3.14 8.77 -5.11
C VAL A 8 -3.62 7.38 -4.68
N GLY A 9 -4.69 6.88 -5.31
CA GLY A 9 -5.25 5.55 -5.10
C GLY A 9 -6.30 5.43 -4.00
N GLU A 10 -6.80 6.56 -3.46
CA GLU A 10 -7.94 6.52 -2.54
C GLU A 10 -9.24 6.28 -3.33
N PHE A 11 -10.16 5.49 -2.78
CA PHE A 11 -11.51 5.35 -3.32
C PHE A 11 -12.55 5.12 -2.23
N VAL A 12 -13.81 5.31 -2.59
CA VAL A 12 -14.95 5.06 -1.70
C VAL A 12 -15.91 4.07 -2.35
N ILE A 13 -16.37 3.10 -1.55
CA ILE A 13 -17.51 2.26 -1.90
C ILE A 13 -18.72 2.80 -1.15
N HIS A 14 -19.73 3.22 -1.91
CA HIS A 14 -20.98 3.73 -1.38
C HIS A 14 -22.00 2.61 -1.22
N THR A 15 -22.58 2.47 -0.03
CA THR A 15 -23.74 1.61 0.23
C THR A 15 -24.91 2.46 0.73
N GLU A 16 -26.10 1.88 0.87
CA GLU A 16 -27.29 2.63 1.32
C GLU A 16 -27.11 3.29 2.69
N ASN A 17 -26.29 2.70 3.57
CA ASN A 17 -26.17 3.12 4.97
C ASN A 17 -24.79 3.64 5.36
N VAL A 18 -23.74 3.20 4.66
CA VAL A 18 -22.34 3.45 5.04
C VAL A 18 -21.48 3.67 3.80
N ASP A 19 -20.57 4.64 3.90
CA ASP A 19 -19.51 4.83 2.92
C ASP A 19 -18.19 4.27 3.46
N TYR A 20 -17.54 3.42 2.67
CA TYR A 20 -16.28 2.78 3.03
C TYR A 20 -15.14 3.46 2.29
N LEU A 21 -14.33 4.25 3.00
CA LEU A 21 -13.15 4.92 2.44
C LEU A 21 -11.92 4.01 2.56
N PHE A 22 -11.26 3.78 1.43
CA PHE A 22 -10.04 3.00 1.32
C PHE A 22 -8.86 3.91 1.00
N VAL A 23 -7.76 3.75 1.73
CA VAL A 23 -6.57 4.59 1.64
C VAL A 23 -5.31 3.72 1.57
N PRO A 24 -4.55 3.71 0.46
CA PRO A 24 -3.33 2.91 0.33
C PRO A 24 -2.11 3.62 0.93
N SER A 25 -2.20 4.06 2.18
CA SER A 25 -1.11 4.77 2.85
C SER A 25 0.02 3.83 3.30
N PHE A 26 1.23 4.36 3.50
CA PHE A 26 2.34 3.63 4.10
C PHE A 26 1.94 3.00 5.44
N LEU A 27 1.18 3.72 6.27
CA LEU A 27 0.65 3.18 7.52
C LEU A 27 -0.24 1.96 7.28
N ASN A 28 -1.17 2.02 6.32
CA ASN A 28 -2.05 0.90 6.03
C ASN A 28 -1.31 -0.29 5.42
N MET A 29 -0.29 -0.05 4.58
CA MET A 29 0.57 -1.11 4.05
C MET A 29 1.29 -1.88 5.16
N THR A 30 1.72 -1.22 6.25
CA THR A 30 2.37 -1.94 7.37
C THR A 30 1.43 -2.90 8.11
N LYS A 31 0.10 -2.77 7.96
CA LYS A 31 -0.85 -3.71 8.57
C LYS A 31 -0.88 -5.06 7.84
N LEU A 32 -0.35 -5.14 6.63
CA LEU A 32 -0.33 -6.36 5.83
C LEU A 32 0.68 -7.38 6.36
N GLY A 33 1.75 -6.94 7.04
CA GLY A 33 2.73 -7.83 7.63
C GLY A 33 4.13 -7.20 7.73
N LYS A 34 5.12 -8.06 7.91
CA LYS A 34 6.54 -7.72 7.82
C LYS A 34 6.94 -7.33 6.38
N PRO A 35 8.10 -6.67 6.19
CA PRO A 35 8.54 -6.21 4.88
C PRO A 35 8.55 -7.28 3.77
N ASP A 36 8.99 -8.49 4.08
CA ASP A 36 8.99 -9.65 3.18
C ASP A 36 7.56 -10.16 2.91
N GLU A 37 6.74 -10.29 3.95
CA GLU A 37 5.33 -10.71 3.84
C GLU A 37 4.50 -9.76 2.95
N ILE A 38 4.82 -8.45 2.97
CA ILE A 38 4.17 -7.46 2.09
C ILE A 38 4.46 -7.75 0.60
N VAL A 39 5.70 -8.14 0.29
CA VAL A 39 6.11 -8.48 -1.09
C VAL A 39 5.53 -9.83 -1.52
N GLU A 40 5.39 -10.78 -0.59
CA GLU A 40 4.68 -12.04 -0.84
C GLU A 40 3.20 -11.81 -1.16
N ILE A 41 2.51 -10.95 -0.40
CA ILE A 41 1.13 -10.54 -0.64
C ILE A 41 0.97 -9.94 -2.04
N PHE A 42 1.88 -9.05 -2.42
CA PHE A 42 1.92 -8.48 -3.77
C PHE A 42 2.08 -9.58 -4.83
N SER A 43 3.06 -10.46 -4.66
CA SER A 43 3.36 -11.54 -5.61
C SER A 43 2.19 -12.51 -5.78
N MET A 44 1.47 -12.81 -4.69
CA MET A 44 0.29 -13.67 -4.72
C MET A 44 -0.86 -13.04 -5.53
N LEU A 45 -1.11 -11.74 -5.36
CA LEU A 45 -2.25 -11.06 -5.99
C LEU A 45 -2.01 -10.71 -7.47
N PHE A 46 -0.75 -10.48 -7.86
CA PHE A 46 -0.36 -10.17 -9.24
C PHE A 46 0.14 -11.39 -10.03
N GLY A 47 0.23 -12.55 -9.38
CA GLY A 47 0.62 -13.83 -9.99
C GLY A 47 -0.51 -14.54 -10.72
N GLU A 48 -0.22 -15.75 -11.20
CA GLU A 48 -1.22 -16.60 -11.86
C GLU A 48 -2.24 -17.15 -10.85
N ILE A 49 -3.52 -16.98 -11.15
CA ILE A 49 -4.64 -17.48 -10.35
C ILE A 49 -5.17 -18.77 -11.00
N ASN A 50 -5.27 -19.84 -10.20
CA ASN A 50 -5.81 -21.13 -10.60
C ASN A 50 -6.60 -21.77 -9.44
N ASP A 51 -7.28 -22.87 -9.70
CA ASP A 51 -8.13 -23.54 -8.70
C ASP A 51 -7.39 -23.93 -7.41
N GLY A 52 -6.07 -24.16 -7.48
CA GLY A 52 -5.25 -24.56 -6.34
C GLY A 52 -4.89 -23.42 -5.38
N ASN A 53 -4.95 -22.16 -5.82
CA ASN A 53 -4.62 -21.00 -5.01
C ASN A 53 -5.75 -19.97 -4.91
N PHE A 54 -6.87 -20.15 -5.62
CA PHE A 54 -7.96 -19.19 -5.68
C PHE A 54 -8.44 -18.71 -4.31
N ALA A 55 -8.74 -19.64 -3.38
CA ALA A 55 -9.20 -19.30 -2.04
C ALA A 55 -8.21 -18.40 -1.29
N SER A 56 -6.92 -18.75 -1.32
CA SER A 56 -5.86 -17.96 -0.67
C SER A 56 -5.67 -16.59 -1.31
N VAL A 57 -5.86 -16.47 -2.63
CA VAL A 57 -5.85 -15.18 -3.33
C VAL A 57 -7.02 -14.31 -2.88
N ILE A 58 -8.21 -14.89 -2.67
CA ILE A 58 -9.37 -14.13 -2.15
C ILE A 58 -9.15 -13.69 -0.71
N GLU A 59 -8.67 -14.57 0.16
CA GLU A 59 -8.31 -14.21 1.54
C GLU A 59 -7.25 -13.10 1.59
N CYS A 60 -6.28 -13.15 0.67
CA CYS A 60 -5.27 -12.12 0.50
C CYS A 60 -5.90 -10.77 0.09
N ALA A 61 -6.83 -10.77 -0.87
CA ALA A 61 -7.57 -9.58 -1.29
C ALA A 61 -8.39 -8.98 -0.13
N ASP A 62 -9.09 -9.82 0.63
CA ASP A 62 -9.87 -9.38 1.79
C ASP A 62 -8.98 -8.73 2.86
N LYS A 63 -7.81 -9.32 3.14
CA LYS A 63 -6.81 -8.74 4.05
C LYS A 63 -6.32 -7.36 3.59
N ILE A 64 -6.16 -7.15 2.28
CA ILE A 64 -5.74 -5.85 1.71
C ILE A 64 -6.84 -4.81 1.88
N LEU A 65 -8.08 -5.17 1.56
CA LEU A 65 -9.24 -4.30 1.72
C LEU A 65 -9.41 -3.88 3.18
N GLU A 66 -9.36 -4.83 4.12
CA GLU A 66 -9.45 -4.57 5.55
C GLU A 66 -8.32 -3.67 6.07
N ALA A 67 -7.08 -3.90 5.63
CA ALA A 67 -5.94 -3.08 6.03
C ALA A 67 -6.08 -1.62 5.59
N CYS A 68 -6.63 -1.41 4.38
CA CYS A 68 -6.74 -0.08 3.76
C CYS A 68 -8.05 0.64 4.08
N CYS A 69 -9.08 -0.05 4.55
CA CYS A 69 -10.33 0.58 4.91
C CYS A 69 -10.20 1.37 6.22
N THR A 70 -10.81 2.55 6.25
CA THR A 70 -10.84 3.42 7.43
C THR A 70 -11.87 2.98 8.47
N THR A 71 -12.78 2.09 8.08
CA THR A 71 -13.80 1.47 8.92
C THR A 71 -13.80 -0.04 8.68
N ASP A 72 -14.50 -0.80 9.51
CA ASP A 72 -14.69 -2.22 9.27
C ASP A 72 -15.48 -2.44 7.97
N CYS A 73 -14.86 -3.05 6.95
CA CYS A 73 -15.48 -3.35 5.66
C CYS A 73 -15.93 -4.81 5.52
N SER A 74 -15.92 -5.59 6.61
CA SER A 74 -16.18 -7.02 6.56
C SER A 74 -17.54 -7.36 5.89
N VAL A 75 -18.56 -6.53 6.16
CA VAL A 75 -19.92 -6.68 5.59
C VAL A 75 -19.91 -6.62 4.06
N ILE A 76 -19.09 -5.74 3.46
CA ILE A 76 -19.03 -5.62 2.01
C ILE A 76 -18.08 -6.66 1.41
N THR A 77 -17.07 -7.10 2.14
CA THR A 77 -16.14 -8.16 1.73
C THR A 77 -16.66 -9.58 2.01
N GLY A 78 -17.84 -9.76 2.60
CA GLY A 78 -18.48 -11.08 2.73
C GLY A 78 -18.14 -11.87 3.99
N TYR A 79 -17.62 -11.23 5.03
CA TYR A 79 -17.43 -11.87 6.33
C TYR A 79 -17.93 -10.96 7.45
N ILE A 80 -18.45 -11.53 8.54
CA ILE A 80 -18.69 -10.79 9.78
C ILE A 80 -17.79 -11.41 10.83
N LYS A 81 -17.00 -10.57 11.51
CA LYS A 81 -16.20 -10.98 12.65
C LYS A 81 -17.11 -11.11 13.87
N GLY A 82 -17.46 -12.34 14.26
CA GLY A 82 -18.12 -12.63 15.54
C GLY A 82 -17.14 -12.58 16.71
N GLU A 83 -17.63 -12.82 17.93
CA GLU A 83 -16.79 -12.87 19.14
C GLU A 83 -15.73 -13.99 19.07
N ASP A 84 -16.09 -15.15 18.50
CA ASP A 84 -15.21 -16.34 18.41
C ASP A 84 -15.10 -16.96 17.00
N GLU A 85 -15.90 -16.53 16.02
CA GLU A 85 -15.93 -17.14 14.67
C GLU A 85 -16.09 -16.10 13.55
N LEU A 86 -15.48 -16.39 12.39
CA LEU A 86 -15.72 -15.67 11.14
C LEU A 86 -16.96 -16.26 10.46
N VAL A 87 -18.04 -15.47 10.39
CA VAL A 87 -19.28 -15.88 9.74
C VAL A 87 -19.26 -15.40 8.29
N ASN A 88 -19.36 -16.33 7.34
CA ASN A 88 -19.55 -15.99 5.92
C ASN A 88 -20.92 -15.32 5.74
N VAL A 89 -20.93 -14.14 5.13
CA VAL A 89 -22.14 -13.46 4.69
C VAL A 89 -22.05 -13.22 3.19
N GLU A 90 -23.20 -13.03 2.55
CA GLU A 90 -23.23 -12.67 1.14
C GLU A 90 -22.49 -11.33 0.96
N ALA A 91 -21.35 -11.38 0.27
CA ALA A 91 -20.54 -10.21 0.00
C ALA A 91 -21.33 -9.23 -0.88
N VAL A 92 -21.26 -7.94 -0.55
CA VAL A 92 -21.89 -6.90 -1.38
C VAL A 92 -21.09 -6.69 -2.67
N ILE A 93 -19.77 -6.84 -2.61
CA ILE A 93 -18.90 -6.69 -3.79
C ILE A 93 -18.56 -8.06 -4.42
N PRO A 94 -18.62 -8.18 -5.76
CA PRO A 94 -18.16 -9.37 -6.49
C PRO A 94 -16.71 -9.73 -6.19
N VAL A 95 -16.37 -11.00 -6.36
CA VAL A 95 -15.00 -11.51 -6.15
C VAL A 95 -14.01 -10.83 -7.09
N GLU A 96 -14.39 -10.62 -8.35
CA GLU A 96 -13.57 -9.96 -9.36
C GLU A 96 -13.23 -8.51 -8.94
N ASP A 97 -14.20 -7.81 -8.37
CA ASP A 97 -14.02 -6.44 -7.90
C ASP A 97 -13.08 -6.38 -6.69
N LYS A 98 -13.14 -7.36 -5.77
CA LYS A 98 -12.17 -7.46 -4.67
C LYS A 98 -10.74 -7.53 -5.18
N LEU A 99 -10.50 -8.35 -6.21
CA LEU A 99 -9.18 -8.53 -6.81
C LEU A 99 -8.69 -7.22 -7.44
N ILE A 100 -9.52 -6.59 -8.27
CA ILE A 100 -9.18 -5.34 -8.96
C ILE A 100 -8.89 -4.22 -7.96
N LEU A 101 -9.75 -4.05 -6.95
CA LEU A 101 -9.61 -3.01 -5.93
C LEU A 101 -8.38 -3.24 -5.05
N SER A 102 -8.10 -4.50 -4.71
CA SER A 102 -6.88 -4.85 -3.94
C SER A 102 -5.61 -4.60 -4.76
N GLN A 103 -5.61 -4.96 -6.04
CA GLN A 103 -4.50 -4.66 -6.95
C GLN A 103 -4.29 -3.15 -7.09
N HIS A 104 -5.38 -2.38 -7.19
CA HIS A 104 -5.31 -0.92 -7.20
C HIS A 104 -4.66 -0.36 -5.93
N LEU A 105 -5.07 -0.84 -4.74
CA LEU A 105 -4.48 -0.42 -3.47
C LEU A 105 -2.98 -0.73 -3.39
N LEU A 106 -2.57 -1.95 -3.77
CA LEU A 106 -1.16 -2.33 -3.74
C LEU A 106 -0.34 -1.56 -4.78
N LYS A 107 -0.89 -1.32 -5.98
CA LYS A 107 -0.22 -0.53 -7.02
C LYS A 107 0.12 0.86 -6.49
N HIS A 108 -0.85 1.58 -5.91
CA HIS A 108 -0.61 2.93 -5.40
C HIS A 108 0.14 2.96 -4.06
N GLY A 109 -0.01 1.92 -3.22
CA GLY A 109 0.59 1.86 -1.89
C GLY A 109 2.04 1.37 -1.87
N LEU A 110 2.44 0.51 -2.80
CA LEU A 110 3.76 -0.13 -2.82
C LEU A 110 4.64 0.31 -4.00
N ILE A 111 4.08 0.37 -5.22
CA ILE A 111 4.84 0.60 -6.46
C ILE A 111 4.81 2.07 -6.87
N GLY A 112 3.65 2.70 -6.75
CA GLY A 112 3.34 3.99 -7.33
C GLY A 112 2.78 3.86 -8.75
N ASP A 113 2.00 4.86 -9.16
CA ASP A 113 1.43 4.97 -10.51
C ASP A 113 2.09 6.10 -11.30
N VAL A 114 3.42 6.18 -11.22
CA VAL A 114 4.21 7.14 -12.00
C VAL A 114 4.88 6.38 -13.15
N PRO A 115 4.74 6.83 -14.41
CA PRO A 115 5.35 6.15 -15.55
C PRO A 115 6.87 6.04 -15.37
N PRO A 116 7.48 4.85 -15.54
CA PRO A 116 8.92 4.71 -15.44
C PRO A 116 9.62 5.53 -16.53
N LYS A 117 10.58 6.37 -16.15
CA LYS A 117 11.31 7.25 -17.10
C LYS A 117 12.33 6.50 -17.96
N LYS A 118 12.75 5.29 -17.56
CA LYS A 118 13.59 4.36 -18.33
C LYS A 118 13.11 2.94 -18.08
N THR A 119 12.99 2.14 -19.13
CA THR A 119 12.98 0.68 -19.02
C THR A 119 14.40 0.27 -18.66
N SER A 120 14.75 0.23 -17.38
CA SER A 120 15.99 -0.44 -16.97
C SER A 120 15.81 -1.92 -17.31
N GLU A 121 16.69 -2.46 -18.16
CA GLU A 121 16.74 -3.91 -18.44
C GLU A 121 17.03 -4.72 -17.14
N ASP A 122 17.47 -4.04 -16.08
CA ASP A 122 17.70 -4.53 -14.72
C ASP A 122 16.80 -3.77 -13.70
N ALA A 123 15.47 -3.93 -13.78
CA ALA A 123 14.62 -3.51 -12.66
C ALA A 123 14.80 -4.50 -11.49
N ASP A 124 15.75 -4.19 -10.59
CA ASP A 124 15.94 -4.95 -9.34
C ASP A 124 14.69 -4.75 -8.45
N TYR A 125 13.79 -5.74 -8.47
CA TYR A 125 12.68 -5.81 -7.54
C TYR A 125 13.24 -6.07 -6.14
N SER A 126 12.88 -5.22 -5.17
CA SER A 126 13.19 -5.48 -3.77
C SER A 126 12.37 -6.65 -3.26
N ASN A 127 13.02 -7.59 -2.57
CA ASN A 127 12.34 -8.69 -1.88
C ASN A 127 11.64 -8.25 -0.58
N GLU A 128 11.83 -6.99 -0.16
CA GLU A 128 11.27 -6.44 1.08
C GLU A 128 10.73 -5.01 0.88
N PHE A 129 9.61 -4.70 1.54
CA PHE A 129 9.01 -3.36 1.53
C PHE A 129 9.10 -2.65 2.89
N HIS A 130 9.96 -1.62 2.99
CA HIS A 130 10.15 -0.85 4.21
C HIS A 130 9.44 0.50 4.18
N ALA A 131 8.16 0.54 4.56
CA ALA A 131 7.34 1.75 4.59
C ALA A 131 8.01 2.95 5.30
N LYS A 132 8.65 2.69 6.45
CA LYS A 132 9.34 3.68 7.29
C LYS A 132 10.43 4.47 6.53
N LYS A 133 11.04 3.84 5.52
CA LYS A 133 12.05 4.47 4.69
C LYS A 133 11.48 5.64 3.89
N PHE A 134 10.35 5.42 3.22
CA PHE A 134 9.68 6.44 2.42
C PHE A 134 9.13 7.55 3.31
N VAL A 135 8.64 7.19 4.50
CA VAL A 135 8.22 8.15 5.52
C VAL A 135 9.36 9.10 5.87
N TYR A 136 10.56 8.59 6.15
CA TYR A 136 11.68 9.46 6.50
C TYR A 136 12.32 10.18 5.32
N LEU A 137 12.28 9.60 4.12
CA LEU A 137 12.59 10.37 2.91
C LEU A 137 11.63 11.55 2.75
N ALA A 138 10.33 11.36 3.00
CA ALA A 138 9.35 12.44 2.94
C ALA A 138 9.60 13.49 4.03
N VAL A 139 9.91 13.08 5.26
CA VAL A 139 10.26 14.01 6.35
C VAL A 139 11.51 14.82 5.99
N ALA A 140 12.59 14.14 5.58
CA ALA A 140 13.88 14.76 5.30
C ALA A 140 13.86 15.66 4.06
N HIS A 141 13.25 15.17 2.98
CA HIS A 141 13.28 15.86 1.69
C HIS A 141 12.06 16.72 1.44
N LEU A 142 10.87 16.40 1.93
CA LEU A 142 9.67 17.22 1.71
C LEU A 142 9.37 18.15 2.89
N GLY A 143 10.03 17.97 4.04
CA GLY A 143 9.80 18.76 5.25
C GLY A 143 8.44 18.48 5.89
N MET A 144 7.85 17.32 5.59
CA MET A 144 6.56 16.89 6.14
C MET A 144 6.70 16.42 7.58
N ARG A 145 5.61 16.49 8.36
CA ARG A 145 5.56 15.85 9.67
C ARG A 145 5.50 14.34 9.47
N GLU A 146 6.11 13.59 10.38
CA GLU A 146 6.12 12.12 10.31
C GLU A 146 4.69 11.54 10.21
N LEU A 147 3.74 12.08 10.97
CA LEU A 147 2.33 11.66 10.91
C LEU A 147 1.70 11.86 9.54
N ASP A 148 2.02 12.97 8.86
CA ASP A 148 1.49 13.25 7.52
C ASP A 148 2.14 12.32 6.49
N ALA A 149 3.46 12.09 6.64
CA ALA A 149 4.21 11.17 5.80
C ALA A 149 3.70 9.73 5.90
N TRP A 150 3.36 9.24 7.10
CA TRP A 150 2.73 7.92 7.29
C TRP A 150 1.40 7.77 6.55
N ASN A 151 0.68 8.87 6.29
CA ASN A 151 -0.60 8.89 5.59
C ASN A 151 -0.45 9.07 4.07
N MET A 152 0.77 9.13 3.52
CA MET A 152 1.00 9.16 2.08
C MET A 152 0.97 7.76 1.46
N SER A 153 0.55 7.66 0.21
CA SER A 153 0.79 6.47 -0.64
C SER A 153 2.12 6.59 -1.40
N MET A 154 2.56 5.49 -2.02
CA MET A 154 3.75 5.52 -2.87
C MET A 154 3.60 6.49 -4.04
N THR A 155 2.43 6.51 -4.68
CA THR A 155 2.15 7.45 -5.77
C THR A 155 2.30 8.90 -5.31
N ALA A 156 1.64 9.27 -4.21
CA ALA A 156 1.73 10.64 -3.66
C ALA A 156 3.17 11.02 -3.30
N PHE A 157 3.93 10.07 -2.76
CA PHE A 157 5.33 10.26 -2.41
C PHE A 157 6.19 10.54 -3.66
N GLN A 158 6.07 9.69 -4.68
CA GLN A 158 6.83 9.82 -5.93
C GLN A 158 6.50 11.13 -6.66
N GLU A 159 5.22 11.50 -6.75
CA GLU A 159 4.78 12.75 -7.35
C GLU A 159 5.34 13.98 -6.60
N ALA A 160 5.30 13.96 -5.26
CA ALA A 160 5.85 15.05 -4.45
C ALA A 160 7.38 15.17 -4.60
N MET A 161 8.08 14.04 -4.65
CA MET A 161 9.52 14.00 -4.89
C MET A 161 9.87 14.50 -6.29
N GLU A 162 9.12 14.10 -7.31
CA GLU A 162 9.32 14.58 -8.69
C GLU A 162 9.05 16.09 -8.81
N ALA A 163 8.01 16.60 -8.15
CA ALA A 163 7.72 18.03 -8.13
C ALA A 163 8.81 18.85 -7.44
N LYS A 164 9.43 18.31 -6.37
CA LYS A 164 10.52 18.98 -5.65
C LYS A 164 11.87 18.86 -6.36
N PHE A 165 12.12 17.73 -7.02
CA PHE A 165 13.35 17.44 -7.75
C PHE A 165 13.05 17.11 -9.22
N PRO A 166 12.49 18.07 -9.99
CA PRO A 166 12.20 17.85 -11.39
C PRO A 166 13.54 17.72 -12.14
N ALA A 167 13.78 16.54 -12.73
CA ALA A 167 14.95 16.19 -13.54
C ALA A 167 16.25 15.78 -12.83
N ASN A 168 16.21 14.76 -11.96
CA ASN A 168 17.36 13.87 -11.80
C ASN A 168 17.21 12.65 -12.73
N ASP A 169 18.24 12.41 -13.53
CA ASP A 169 18.36 11.32 -14.54
C ASP A 169 18.48 9.91 -13.93
N LYS A 170 18.33 9.82 -12.60
CA LYS A 170 18.39 8.61 -11.78
C LYS A 170 16.98 8.28 -11.29
N ASP A 171 16.69 7.00 -11.10
CA ASP A 171 15.50 6.58 -10.39
C ASP A 171 15.37 7.40 -9.10
N ILE A 172 14.15 7.89 -8.84
CA ILE A 172 13.84 8.85 -7.75
C ILE A 172 14.35 8.34 -6.39
N ILE A 173 14.61 7.02 -6.28
CA ILE A 173 15.18 6.37 -5.13
C ILE A 173 16.14 5.27 -5.62
N SER A 174 17.46 5.46 -5.46
CA SER A 174 18.43 4.39 -5.65
C SER A 174 18.54 3.50 -4.41
N GLN A 175 19.14 2.30 -4.54
CA GLN A 175 19.43 1.43 -3.38
C GLN A 175 20.33 2.13 -2.34
N ASP A 176 21.26 2.99 -2.76
CA ASP A 176 22.07 3.79 -1.83
C ASP A 176 21.23 4.80 -1.04
N ASP A 177 20.18 5.36 -1.67
CA ASP A 177 19.17 6.18 -1.00
C ASP A 177 18.25 5.32 -0.10
N TYR A 178 18.17 4.01 -0.33
CA TYR A 178 17.57 3.05 0.62
C TYR A 178 18.38 2.91 1.88
N ASP A 179 19.64 2.53 1.74
CA ASP A 179 20.48 2.24 2.90
C ASP A 179 20.73 3.49 3.74
N SER A 180 20.92 4.64 3.10
CA SER A 180 21.10 5.93 3.78
C SER A 180 19.86 6.35 4.57
N ALA A 181 18.67 6.20 3.98
CA ALA A 181 17.42 6.53 4.66
C ALA A 181 17.13 5.58 5.84
N MET A 182 17.48 4.29 5.72
CA MET A 182 17.36 3.32 6.81
C MET A 182 18.34 3.59 7.95
N SER A 183 19.61 3.88 7.63
CA SER A 183 20.59 4.30 8.64
C SER A 183 20.13 5.55 9.39
N TYR A 184 19.60 6.54 8.67
CA TYR A 184 18.98 7.71 9.27
C TYR A 184 17.79 7.33 10.15
N ALA A 185 16.90 6.46 9.66
CA ALA A 185 15.74 5.96 10.38
C ALA A 185 16.08 5.35 11.74
N ASP A 186 17.14 4.54 11.77
CA ASP A 186 17.60 3.86 12.97
C ASP A 186 18.31 4.82 13.93
N SER A 187 19.02 5.81 13.38
CA SER A 187 19.63 6.87 14.19
C SER A 187 18.60 7.77 14.90
N VAL A 188 17.45 8.05 14.26
CA VAL A 188 16.38 8.88 14.85
C VAL A 188 15.58 8.11 15.91
N VAL A 189 15.40 6.79 15.72
CA VAL A 189 14.63 5.95 16.65
C VAL A 189 15.48 5.39 17.82
N GLY A 190 16.80 5.63 17.81
CA GLY A 190 17.69 5.23 18.89
C GLY A 190 17.97 3.73 18.96
N LEU A 191 17.84 3.02 17.83
CA LEU A 191 18.12 1.58 17.73
C LEU A 191 19.60 1.26 17.47
N VAL A 192 20.47 2.27 17.40
CA VAL A 192 21.92 2.07 17.39
C VAL A 192 22.40 1.93 18.83
N SER A 193 22.54 0.69 19.29
CA SER A 193 23.40 0.31 20.42
C SER A 193 24.74 -0.17 19.89
#